data_AF-F8FC61-F1
#
_entry.id   AF-F8FC61-F1
#
_cell.length_a   1.000
_cell.length_b   1.000
_cell.length_c   1.000
_cell.angle_alpha   90.00
_cell.angle_beta   90.00
_cell.angle_gamma   90.00
#
_symmetry.space_group_name_H-M   'P 1'
#
loop_
_entity.id
_entity.type
_entity.pdbx_description
1 polymer ?
#
loop_
_entity_poly.entity_id
_entity_poly.type
_entity_poly.pdbx_seq_one_letter_code
_entity_poly.pdbx_strand_id
1 'polypeptide(L)' 'MTKQRIGYSIIETAKENGLNPFKYLMYLFEQLPQLTDPKDPESLERLLPWSPSLPLTCRVFKS' A
#
# COMPACT_ATOMS: atom_id res chain seq x y z
N MET A 1 17.30 15.25 8.23
CA MET A 1 17.48 13.80 8.43
C MET A 1 16.10 13.15 8.56
N THR A 2 15.46 12.61 7.50
CA THR A 2 14.24 11.76 7.68
C THR A 2 13.69 11.03 6.45
N LYS A 3 14.41 10.91 5.32
CA LYS A 3 13.89 10.12 4.17
C LYS A 3 13.84 8.60 4.41
N GLN A 4 14.59 8.06 5.38
CA GLN A 4 14.62 6.62 5.63
C GLN A 4 13.44 6.12 6.49
N ARG A 5 12.82 6.92 7.37
CA ARG A 5 11.72 6.43 8.23
C ARG A 5 10.44 6.08 7.46
N ILE A 6 10.16 6.79 6.37
CA ILE A 6 8.90 6.62 5.63
C ILE A 6 8.87 5.28 4.89
N GLY A 7 9.96 4.91 4.20
CA GLY A 7 10.04 3.64 3.47
C GLY A 7 10.00 2.42 4.39
N TYR A 8 10.74 2.45 5.50
CA TYR A 8 10.69 1.37 6.50
C TYR A 8 9.31 1.28 7.16
N SER A 9 8.70 2.41 7.53
CA SER A 9 7.35 2.43 8.13
C SER A 9 6.29 1.84 7.19
N ILE A 10 6.30 2.15 5.89
CA ILE A 10 5.30 1.60 4.96
C ILE A 10 5.45 0.09 4.82
N ILE A 11 6.68 -0.42 4.75
CA ILE A 11 6.94 -1.87 4.68
C ILE A 11 6.49 -2.56 5.97
N GLU A 12 6.78 -1.95 7.12
CA GLU A 12 6.40 -2.48 8.43
C GLU A 12 4.87 -2.49 8.59
N THR A 13 4.21 -1.37 8.28
CA THR A 13 2.75 -1.27 8.29
C THR A 13 2.09 -2.25 7.31
N ALA A 14 2.66 -2.45 6.11
CA ALA A 14 2.16 -3.46 5.18
C ALA A 14 2.26 -4.87 5.76
N LYS A 15 3.40 -5.22 6.37
CA LYS A 15 3.59 -6.52 7.03
C LYS A 15 2.63 -6.73 8.21
N GLU A 16 2.44 -5.72 9.05
CA GLU A 16 1.50 -5.77 10.17
C GLU A 16 0.05 -5.97 9.71
N ASN A 17 -0.32 -5.42 8.55
CA ASN A 17 -1.62 -5.64 7.92
C ASN A 17 -1.71 -6.97 7.13
N GLY A 18 -0.70 -7.84 7.22
CA GLY A 18 -0.68 -9.12 6.51
C GLY A 18 -0.50 -8.99 5.00
N LEU A 19 0.07 -7.87 4.54
CA LEU A 19 0.37 -7.64 3.13
C LEU A 19 1.83 -7.97 2.80
N ASN A 20 2.04 -8.38 1.55
CA ASN A 20 3.36 -8.53 0.97
C ASN A 20 3.86 -7.13 0.56
N PRO A 21 4.90 -6.60 1.22
CA PRO A 21 5.36 -5.24 1.00
C PRO A 21 5.81 -4.98 -0.43
N PHE A 22 6.40 -5.98 -1.11
CA PHE A 22 6.84 -5.82 -2.49
C PHE A 22 5.64 -5.71 -3.45
N LYS A 23 4.65 -6.59 -3.31
CA LYS A 23 3.42 -6.56 -4.11
C LYS A 23 2.59 -5.31 -3.85
N TYR A 24 2.51 -4.89 -2.59
CA TYR A 24 1.80 -3.68 -2.18
C TYR A 24 2.45 -2.42 -2.76
N LEU A 25 3.78 -2.28 -2.69
CA LEU A 25 4.49 -1.17 -3.31
C LEU A 25 4.31 -1.14 -4.82
N MET A 26 4.38 -2.29 -5.48
CA MET A 26 4.13 -2.39 -6.92
C MET A 26 2.71 -1.92 -7.28
N TYR A 27 1.71 -2.40 -6.54
CA TYR A 27 0.33 -1.96 -6.70
C TYR A 27 0.15 -0.45 -6.50
N LEU A 28 0.78 0.12 -5.46
CA LEU A 28 0.79 1.56 -5.24
C LEU A 28 1.34 2.31 -6.45
N PHE A 29 2.49 1.91 -6.99
CA PHE A 29 3.09 2.56 -8.16
C PHE A 29 2.26 2.40 -9.43
N GLU A 30 1.49 1.32 -9.57
CA GLU A 30 0.56 1.13 -10.68
C GLU A 30 -0.73 1.95 -10.53
N GLN A 31 -1.27 2.10 -9.32
CA GLN A 31 -2.54 2.79 -9.09
C GLN A 31 -2.38 4.31 -8.90
N LEU A 32 -1.30 4.77 -8.26
CA LEU A 32 -1.04 6.20 -8.04
C LEU A 32 -1.14 7.05 -9.32
N PRO A 33 -0.54 6.68 -10.47
CA PRO A 33 -0.68 7.45 -11.70
C PRO A 33 -2.05 7.30 -12.37
N GLN A 34 -2.86 6.31 -11.98
CA GLN A 34 -4.22 6.10 -12.48
C GLN A 34 -5.26 6.92 -11.71
N LEU A 35 -4.90 7.48 -10.56
CA LEU A 35 -5.78 8.37 -9.81
C LEU A 35 -6.02 9.65 -10.61
N THR A 36 -7.29 9.96 -10.85
CA THR A 36 -7.69 11.22 -11.49
C THR A 36 -7.31 12.43 -10.64
N ASP A 37 -7.45 12.31 -9.32
CA ASP A 37 -6.97 13.31 -8.37
C ASP A 37 -6.20 12.62 -7.22
N PRO A 38 -4.88 12.84 -7.10
CA PRO A 38 -4.06 12.21 -6.06
C PRO A 38 -4.23 12.87 -4.68
N LYS A 39 -5.07 13.90 -4.54
CA LYS A 39 -5.43 14.51 -3.26
C LYS A 39 -6.80 14.05 -2.78
N ASP A 40 -7.53 13.29 -3.59
CA ASP A 40 -8.81 12.73 -3.21
C ASP A 40 -8.64 11.71 -2.08
N PRO A 41 -9.20 11.97 -0.88
CA PRO A 41 -8.99 11.13 0.28
C PRO A 41 -9.61 9.75 0.11
N GLU A 42 -10.75 9.63 -0.57
CA GLU A 42 -11.38 8.33 -0.85
C GLU A 42 -10.50 7.43 -1.73
N SER A 43 -9.93 8.02 -2.77
CA SER A 43 -9.02 7.33 -3.68
C SER A 43 -7.74 6.88 -2.98
N LEU A 44 -7.19 7.73 -2.12
CA LEU A 44 -6.05 7.38 -1.27
C LEU A 44 -6.40 6.30 -0.24
N GLU A 45 -7.57 6.39 0.40
CA GLU A 45 -8.03 5.39 1.38
C GLU A 45 -8.08 3.99 0.79
N ARG A 46 -8.50 3.86 -0.48
CA ARG A 46 -8.52 2.56 -1.17
C ARG A 46 -7.13 1.95 -1.36
N LEU A 47 -6.09 2.78 -1.36
CA LEU A 47 -4.70 2.36 -1.52
C LEU A 47 -3.99 2.10 -0.18
N LEU A 48 -4.59 2.42 0.96
CA LEU A 48 -4.01 2.20 2.28
C LEU A 48 -3.88 0.70 2.60
N PRO A 49 -2.92 0.29 3.44
CA PRO A 49 -2.61 -1.12 3.65
C PRO A 49 -3.71 -1.90 4.39
N TRP A 50 -4.65 -1.21 5.05
CA TRP A 50 -5.83 -1.80 5.66
C TRP A 50 -7.06 -1.78 4.75
N SER A 51 -6.96 -1.25 3.53
CA SER A 51 -8.09 -1.13 2.63
C SER A 51 -8.61 -2.51 2.22
N PRO A 52 -9.92 -2.75 2.34
CA PRO A 52 -10.53 -4.00 1.88
C PRO A 52 -10.48 -4.14 0.36
N SER A 53 -10.33 -3.02 -0.35
CA SER A 53 -10.27 -2.93 -1.82
C SER A 53 -8.95 -3.45 -2.41
N LEU A 54 -7.95 -3.75 -1.58
CA LEU A 54 -6.67 -4.26 -2.05
C LEU A 54 -6.80 -5.68 -2.63
N PRO A 55 -6.08 -5.97 -3.73
CA PRO A 55 -6.15 -7.28 -4.36
C PRO A 55 -5.55 -8.36 -3.47
N LEU A 56 -6.08 -9.58 -3.59
CA LEU A 56 -5.61 -10.76 -2.83
C LEU A 56 -4.14 -11.09 -3.12
N THR A 57 -3.63 -10.70 -4.29
CA THR A 57 -2.21 -10.85 -4.67
C THR A 57 -1.26 -10.04 -3.78
N CYS A 58 -1.75 -8.98 -3.13
CA CYS A 58 -1.02 -8.21 -2.14
C CYS A 58 -1.10 -8.84 -0.75
N ARG A 59 -2.03 -9.77 -0.48
CA ARG A 59 -2.18 -10.41 0.83
C ARG A 59 -1.23 -11.61 0.97
N VAL A 60 -0.62 -11.77 2.13
CA VAL A 60 0.21 -12.91 2.46
C VAL A 60 -0.69 -14.01 3.03
N PHE A 61 -0.93 -15.05 2.25
CA PHE A 61 -1.51 -16.28 2.77
C PHE A 61 -0.37 -17.10 3.37
N LYS A 62 -0.34 -17.22 4.70
CA LYS A 62 0.48 -18.24 5.33
C LYS A 62 -0.22 -19.58 5.16
N SER A 63 0.38 -20.46 4.37
CA SER A 63 0.09 -21.90 4.38
C SER A 63 0.57 -22.53 5.69
#